data_AF-A0A8H3ID96-F1
#
_entry.id   AF-A0A8H3ID96-F1
#
_cell.length_a   1.000
_cell.length_b   1.000
_cell.length_c   1.000
_cell.angle_alpha   90.00
_cell.angle_beta   90.00
_cell.angle_gamma   90.00
#
_symmetry.space_group_name_H-M   'P 1'
#
loop_
_entity.id
_entity.type
_entity.pdbx_description
1 polymer ?
#
loop_
_entity_poly.entity_id
_entity_poly.type
_entity_poly.pdbx_seq_one_letter_code
_entity_poly.pdbx_strand_id
1 'polypeptide(L)'
;MRERITFIHGAEDAFDPQQLAVDNKALEVKSLQAARERRLTFSLSELPQELYRVLKQCHELHVRWISQKAYPSIVPFVSRASPGLHVFFTPQKYRTADFLCPQLRKIFGYHLRCVSPKETFTGLPLVSERFAASATLQYYAVLPSLEDLTTYVQQKICSRSSQECSTSATSLESADYLDIDFDAISQALVINVFHATPPNLGGWTEKISKLDRFAKVEVGILAPESPKQPEELSLGGFLTVLDEDSKATFYRRQVSILPYD
;
A
#
# COMPACT_ATOMS: atom_id res chain seq x y z
N MET A 1 4.39 -13.61 5.70
CA MET A 1 4.06 -12.29 5.11
C MET A 1 3.40 -12.56 3.77
N ARG A 2 2.43 -11.73 3.37
CA ARG A 2 1.78 -11.84 2.04
C ARG A 2 2.07 -10.60 1.23
N GLU A 3 2.41 -10.79 -0.02
CA GLU A 3 2.70 -9.74 -0.97
C GLU A 3 1.80 -9.90 -2.19
N ARG A 4 1.22 -8.79 -2.64
CA ARG A 4 0.48 -8.70 -3.89
C ARG A 4 1.05 -7.56 -4.70
N ILE A 5 1.39 -7.83 -5.96
CA ILE A 5 1.80 -6.81 -6.92
C ILE A 5 0.75 -6.79 -8.02
N THR A 6 0.12 -5.65 -8.23
CA THR A 6 -0.91 -5.47 -9.24
C THR A 6 -0.45 -4.42 -10.24
N PHE A 7 -0.36 -4.82 -11.50
CA PHE A 7 -0.20 -3.89 -12.61
C PHE A 7 -1.56 -3.64 -13.24
N ILE A 8 -1.91 -2.36 -13.43
CA ILE A 8 -3.09 -1.96 -14.19
C ILE A 8 -2.64 -1.21 -15.43
N HIS A 9 -2.87 -1.77 -16.61
CA HIS A 9 -2.63 -1.09 -17.88
C HIS A 9 -3.92 -0.49 -18.45
N GLY A 10 -3.80 0.46 -19.39
CA GLY A 10 -4.94 1.08 -20.04
C GLY A 10 -5.73 0.05 -20.86
N ALA A 11 -7.05 0.22 -20.93
CA ALA A 11 -7.93 -0.66 -21.71
C ALA A 11 -7.64 -0.62 -23.22
N GLU A 12 -7.06 0.48 -23.71
CA GLU A 12 -6.66 0.65 -25.12
C GLU A 12 -5.23 0.15 -25.41
N ASP A 13 -4.44 -0.10 -24.36
CA ASP A 13 -3.09 -0.64 -24.51
C ASP A 13 -3.19 -2.14 -24.75
N ALA A 14 -2.80 -2.58 -25.94
CA ALA A 14 -2.69 -3.99 -26.25
C ALA A 14 -1.63 -4.63 -25.35
N PHE A 15 -2.08 -5.42 -24.37
CA PHE A 15 -1.20 -6.25 -23.57
C PHE A 15 -0.61 -7.35 -24.44
N ASP A 16 0.72 -7.39 -24.58
CA ASP A 16 1.42 -8.46 -25.26
C ASP A 16 1.86 -9.51 -24.23
N PRO A 17 1.34 -10.75 -24.28
CA PRO A 17 1.75 -11.83 -23.38
C PRO A 17 3.26 -12.10 -23.39
N GLN A 18 3.99 -11.73 -24.46
CA GLN A 18 5.46 -11.87 -24.53
C GLN A 18 6.20 -10.93 -23.58
N GLN A 19 5.52 -9.89 -23.06
CA GLN A 19 6.05 -9.02 -22.01
C GLN A 19 6.20 -9.76 -20.67
N LEU A 20 5.62 -10.95 -20.53
CA LEU A 20 5.70 -11.77 -19.34
C LEU A 20 6.42 -13.09 -19.60
N ALA A 21 7.37 -13.40 -18.73
CA ALA A 21 7.90 -14.75 -18.61
C ALA A 21 7.70 -15.24 -17.18
N VAL A 22 6.89 -16.29 -17.02
CA VAL A 22 6.68 -16.98 -15.75
C VAL A 22 7.69 -18.11 -15.67
N ASP A 23 8.55 -18.08 -14.65
CA ASP A 23 9.32 -19.22 -14.17
C ASP A 23 8.73 -19.66 -12.83
N ASN A 24 8.97 -20.89 -12.41
CA ASN A 24 8.39 -21.49 -11.21
C ASN A 24 8.64 -20.65 -9.94
N LYS A 25 9.70 -19.83 -9.91
CA LYS A 25 10.11 -19.02 -8.75
C LYS A 25 10.02 -17.51 -8.97
N ALA A 26 9.77 -17.06 -10.20
CA ALA A 26 9.85 -15.64 -10.54
C ALA A 26 8.96 -15.28 -11.74
N LEU A 27 8.45 -14.06 -11.72
CA LEU A 27 7.83 -13.43 -12.88
C LEU A 27 8.76 -12.36 -13.42
N GLU A 28 9.11 -12.46 -14.70
CA GLU A 28 9.79 -11.38 -15.41
C GLU A 28 8.76 -10.56 -16.18
N VAL A 29 8.78 -9.25 -15.93
CA VAL A 29 7.99 -8.25 -16.63
C VAL A 29 8.93 -7.42 -17.51
N LYS A 30 8.57 -7.19 -18.77
CA LYS A 30 9.39 -6.46 -19.74
C LYS A 30 8.60 -5.33 -20.39
N SER A 31 9.12 -4.11 -20.25
CA SER A 31 8.60 -2.89 -20.88
C SER A 31 7.08 -2.67 -20.72
N LEU A 32 6.52 -3.03 -19.56
CA LEU A 32 5.08 -2.93 -19.32
C LEU A 32 4.68 -1.49 -18.98
N GLN A 33 3.80 -0.90 -19.78
CA GLN A 33 3.21 0.41 -19.49
C GLN A 33 1.97 0.21 -18.62
N ALA A 34 2.12 0.43 -17.31
CA ALA A 34 1.05 0.21 -16.35
C ALA A 34 1.27 1.05 -15.10
N ALA A 35 0.17 1.40 -14.42
CA ALA A 35 0.24 1.73 -13.01
C ALA A 35 0.55 0.46 -12.21
N ARG A 36 1.20 0.63 -11.06
CA ARG A 36 1.64 -0.48 -10.22
C ARG A 36 1.26 -0.22 -8.78
N GLU A 37 0.56 -1.17 -8.17
CA GLU A 37 0.32 -1.20 -6.73
C GLU A 37 1.07 -2.39 -6.12
N ARG A 38 1.87 -2.13 -5.08
CA ARG A 38 2.48 -3.16 -4.24
C ARG A 38 1.82 -3.14 -2.87
N ARG A 39 1.15 -4.23 -2.53
CA ARG A 39 0.49 -4.44 -1.24
C ARG A 39 1.23 -5.49 -0.42
N LEU A 40 1.72 -5.09 0.75
CA LEU A 40 2.35 -5.96 1.73
C LEU A 40 1.41 -6.14 2.92
N THR A 41 1.22 -7.36 3.38
CA THR A 41 0.40 -7.68 4.56
C THR A 41 1.23 -8.47 5.56
N PHE A 42 1.35 -7.90 6.76
CA PHE A 42 2.09 -8.46 7.88
C PHE A 42 1.14 -8.79 9.02
N SER A 43 1.28 -9.97 9.59
CA SER A 43 0.74 -10.26 10.91
C SER A 43 1.53 -9.52 11.99
N LEU A 44 0.93 -9.24 13.14
CA LEU A 44 1.63 -8.57 14.24
C LEU A 44 2.92 -9.27 14.71
N SER A 45 2.98 -10.61 14.62
CA SER A 45 4.16 -11.38 15.01
C SER A 45 5.37 -11.19 14.07
N GLU A 46 5.14 -10.68 12.87
CA GLU A 46 6.19 -10.44 11.87
C GLU A 46 6.79 -9.04 11.97
N LEU A 47 6.22 -8.18 12.81
CA LEU A 47 6.64 -6.80 12.94
C LEU A 47 7.75 -6.64 13.99
N PRO A 48 8.66 -5.67 13.79
CA PRO A 48 9.58 -5.25 14.84
C PRO A 48 8.83 -4.87 16.13
N GLN A 49 9.46 -5.15 17.26
CA GLN A 49 8.88 -4.95 18.59
C GLN A 49 8.38 -3.52 18.84
N GLU A 50 9.01 -2.52 18.21
CA GLU A 50 8.59 -1.13 18.32
C GLU A 50 7.26 -0.85 17.62
N LEU A 51 7.07 -1.34 16.40
CA LEU A 51 5.81 -1.20 15.66
C LEU A 51 4.70 -1.97 16.34
N TYR A 52 4.99 -3.19 16.81
CA TYR A 52 4.05 -4.00 17.57
C TYR A 52 3.47 -3.24 18.77
N ARG A 53 4.32 -2.53 19.54
CA ARG A 53 3.89 -1.79 20.75
C ARG A 53 2.93 -0.66 20.40
N VAL A 54 3.19 0.06 19.32
CA VAL A 54 2.32 1.14 18.83
C VAL A 54 0.98 0.56 18.39
N LEU A 55 0.99 -0.46 17.52
CA LEU A 55 -0.24 -1.03 16.97
C LEU A 55 -1.12 -1.69 18.05
N LYS A 56 -0.54 -2.23 19.12
CA LYS A 56 -1.30 -2.73 20.28
C LYS A 56 -2.03 -1.63 21.06
N GLN A 57 -1.71 -0.35 20.88
CA GLN A 57 -2.45 0.78 21.44
C GLN A 57 -3.54 1.30 20.51
N CYS A 58 -3.54 0.86 19.24
CA CYS A 58 -4.50 1.28 18.23
C CYS A 58 -5.68 0.31 18.16
N HIS A 59 -6.90 0.86 18.09
CA HIS A 59 -8.04 0.14 17.56
C HIS A 59 -8.01 0.19 16.03
N GLU A 60 -7.73 1.37 15.47
CA GLU A 60 -7.57 1.62 14.05
C GLU A 60 -6.43 2.62 13.84
N LEU A 61 -5.64 2.43 12.79
CA LEU A 61 -4.61 3.36 12.35
C LEU A 61 -4.55 3.32 10.82
N HIS A 62 -4.76 4.48 10.20
CA HIS A 62 -4.57 4.67 8.77
C HIS A 62 -3.61 5.82 8.57
N VAL A 63 -2.45 5.55 7.98
CA VAL A 63 -1.47 6.55 7.59
C VAL A 63 -1.46 6.62 6.08
N ARG A 64 -1.77 7.77 5.52
CA ARG A 64 -1.78 8.00 4.07
C ARG A 64 -0.82 9.12 3.73
N TRP A 65 0.10 8.87 2.82
CA TRP A 65 0.98 9.89 2.28
C TRP A 65 0.70 10.04 0.78
N ILE A 66 0.57 11.30 0.34
CA ILE A 66 0.31 11.65 -1.04
C ILE A 66 1.42 12.59 -1.52
N SER A 67 2.02 12.26 -2.65
CA SER A 67 3.06 13.05 -3.30
C SER A 67 2.54 14.43 -3.72
N GLN A 68 3.43 15.42 -3.75
CA GLN A 68 3.14 16.75 -4.31
C GLN A 68 3.14 16.74 -5.85
N LYS A 69 3.67 15.68 -6.47
CA LYS A 69 3.73 15.55 -7.92
C LYS A 69 2.34 15.23 -8.45
N ALA A 70 1.98 15.86 -9.57
CA ALA A 70 0.75 15.52 -10.28
C ALA A 70 0.93 14.15 -10.96
N TYR A 71 -0.06 13.27 -10.81
CA TYR A 71 -0.07 11.96 -11.44
C TYR A 71 -1.46 11.60 -12.00
N PRO A 72 -1.52 10.83 -13.09
CA PRO A 72 -2.77 10.39 -13.68
C PRO A 72 -3.49 9.42 -12.74
N SER A 73 -4.82 9.44 -12.77
CA SER A 73 -5.64 8.42 -12.10
C SER A 73 -6.02 7.34 -13.09
N ILE A 74 -6.07 6.10 -12.63
CA ILE A 74 -6.51 4.94 -13.41
C ILE A 74 -7.49 4.15 -12.56
N VAL A 75 -8.55 3.61 -13.14
CA VAL A 75 -9.50 2.76 -12.41
C VAL A 75 -8.80 1.47 -11.97
N PRO A 76 -8.94 1.01 -10.71
CA PRO A 76 -9.84 1.52 -9.65
C PRO A 76 -9.21 2.57 -8.70
N PHE A 77 -7.97 2.96 -8.94
CA PHE A 77 -7.19 3.93 -8.14
C PHE A 77 -7.56 5.39 -8.47
N VAL A 78 -8.78 5.77 -8.13
CA VAL A 78 -9.35 7.11 -8.41
C VAL A 78 -9.42 8.02 -7.19
N SER A 79 -9.19 7.48 -5.98
CA SER A 79 -9.24 8.26 -4.75
C SER A 79 -8.11 9.29 -4.70
N ARG A 80 -8.42 10.52 -4.29
CA ARG A 80 -7.45 11.62 -4.17
C ARG A 80 -7.60 12.29 -2.82
N ALA A 81 -6.47 12.70 -2.26
CA ALA A 81 -6.36 13.53 -1.07
C ALA A 81 -5.35 14.64 -1.33
N SER A 82 -5.33 15.66 -0.47
CA SER A 82 -4.32 16.72 -0.59
C SER A 82 -2.91 16.17 -0.34
N PRO A 83 -1.86 16.67 -1.00
CA PRO A 83 -0.49 16.23 -0.77
C PRO A 83 -0.06 16.36 0.70
N GLY A 84 0.80 15.45 1.16
CA GLY A 84 1.30 15.40 2.53
C GLY A 84 0.90 14.12 3.27
N LEU A 85 1.15 14.11 4.58
CA LEU A 85 0.89 12.99 5.48
C LEU A 85 -0.42 13.20 6.23
N HIS A 86 -1.32 12.24 6.10
CA HIS A 86 -2.60 12.15 6.80
C HIS A 86 -2.56 10.95 7.73
N VAL A 87 -2.92 11.13 8.99
CA VAL A 87 -2.98 10.06 9.98
C VAL A 87 -4.37 10.06 10.61
N PHE A 88 -5.12 9.01 10.36
CA PHE A 88 -6.41 8.73 10.98
C PHE A 88 -6.21 7.67 12.06
N PHE A 89 -6.69 7.94 13.26
CA PHE A 89 -6.35 7.14 14.43
C PHE A 89 -7.54 6.97 15.38
N THR A 90 -7.71 5.75 15.86
CA THR A 90 -8.64 5.41 16.95
C THR A 90 -7.87 4.66 18.04
N PRO A 91 -7.77 5.17 19.27
CA PRO A 91 -7.12 4.47 20.36
C PRO A 91 -7.93 3.25 20.82
N GLN A 92 -7.27 2.23 21.36
CA GLN A 92 -7.97 1.20 22.11
C GLN A 92 -8.60 1.80 23.38
N LYS A 93 -9.77 1.28 23.75
CA LYS A 93 -10.46 1.67 24.99
C LYS A 93 -9.52 1.57 26.19
N TYR A 94 -9.48 2.64 26.99
CA TYR A 94 -8.70 2.75 28.22
C TYR A 94 -7.17 2.66 28.05
N ARG A 95 -6.64 2.86 26.83
CA ARG A 95 -5.20 2.95 26.59
C ARG A 95 -4.81 4.36 26.14
N THR A 96 -3.71 4.86 26.69
CA THR A 96 -3.01 6.01 26.12
C THR A 96 -2.15 5.53 24.96
N ALA A 97 -2.15 6.27 23.85
CA ALA A 97 -1.40 5.94 22.63
C ALA A 97 -0.10 6.76 22.55
N ASP A 98 0.63 6.79 23.66
CA ASP A 98 1.78 7.67 23.87
C ASP A 98 2.96 7.35 22.93
N PHE A 99 3.00 6.14 22.37
CA PHE A 99 4.06 5.73 21.46
C PHE A 99 3.81 6.12 19.99
N LEU A 100 2.59 6.57 19.63
CA LEU A 100 2.24 6.88 18.24
C LEU A 100 3.06 8.05 17.69
N CYS A 101 3.03 9.21 18.33
CA CYS A 101 3.76 10.38 17.85
C CYS A 101 5.29 10.20 17.82
N PRO A 102 5.93 9.63 18.86
CA PRO A 102 7.36 9.27 18.79
C PRO A 102 7.69 8.37 17.60
N GLN A 103 6.83 7.38 17.31
CA GLN A 103 7.05 6.47 16.19
C GLN A 103 6.83 7.16 14.84
N LEU A 104 5.81 8.00 14.69
CA LEU A 104 5.59 8.78 13.48
C LEU A 104 6.79 9.68 13.17
N ARG A 105 7.32 10.39 14.18
CA ARG A 105 8.52 11.22 14.03
C ARG A 105 9.76 10.41 13.68
N LYS A 106 9.89 9.19 14.21
CA LYS A 106 11.00 8.30 13.89
C LYS A 106 10.94 7.75 12.46
N ILE A 107 9.74 7.44 11.96
CA ILE A 107 9.53 6.85 10.63
C ILE A 107 9.53 7.93 9.53
N PHE A 108 8.82 9.03 9.74
CA PHE A 108 8.56 10.05 8.72
C PHE A 108 9.31 11.35 8.95
N GLY A 109 10.17 11.41 9.97
CA GLY A 109 11.06 12.54 10.22
C GLY A 109 10.76 13.31 11.50
N TYR A 110 11.83 13.70 12.20
CA TYR A 110 11.73 14.39 13.50
C TYR A 110 11.17 15.82 13.40
N HIS A 111 11.07 16.35 12.18
CA HIS A 111 10.48 17.64 11.85
C HIS A 111 8.95 17.65 11.98
N LEU A 112 8.30 16.47 12.01
CA LEU A 112 6.87 16.37 12.27
C LEU A 112 6.52 16.92 13.66
N ARG A 113 5.54 17.83 13.71
CA ARG A 113 5.06 18.49 14.95
C ARG A 113 4.06 17.61 15.73
N CYS A 114 4.30 16.31 15.79
CA CYS A 114 3.49 15.35 16.54
C CYS A 114 4.03 15.23 17.96
N VAL A 115 3.35 15.81 18.95
CA VAL A 115 3.75 15.72 20.36
C VAL A 115 3.10 14.51 21.02
N SER A 116 1.78 14.49 21.04
CA SER A 116 0.96 13.35 21.47
C SER A 116 -0.37 13.34 20.73
N PRO A 117 -1.06 12.20 20.63
CA PRO A 117 -2.39 12.16 20.03
C PRO A 117 -3.38 13.12 20.72
N LYS A 118 -3.28 13.28 22.04
CA LYS A 118 -4.15 14.16 22.82
C LYS A 118 -3.96 15.65 22.52
N GLU A 119 -2.72 16.08 22.26
CA GLU A 119 -2.39 17.48 22.05
C GLU A 119 -2.41 17.90 20.58
N THR A 120 -2.04 17.00 19.67
CA THR A 120 -1.81 17.34 18.27
C THR A 120 -2.97 16.94 17.36
N PHE A 121 -3.68 15.84 17.66
CA PHE A 121 -4.73 15.35 16.76
C PHE A 121 -6.02 16.11 17.00
N THR A 122 -6.77 16.29 15.92
CA THR A 122 -8.10 16.90 15.95
C THR A 122 -9.17 15.81 16.02
N GLY A 123 -10.16 15.99 16.89
CA GLY A 123 -11.34 15.13 16.93
C GLY A 123 -12.16 15.24 15.66
N LEU A 124 -12.50 14.11 15.06
CA LEU A 124 -13.45 14.06 13.96
C LEU A 124 -14.88 14.08 14.51
N PRO A 125 -15.79 14.90 13.96
CA PRO A 125 -17.17 14.93 14.42
C PRO A 125 -17.83 13.58 14.18
N LEU A 126 -18.23 12.91 15.26
CA LEU A 126 -19.01 11.67 15.20
C LEU A 126 -20.43 12.03 14.78
N VAL A 127 -20.75 11.87 13.50
CA VAL A 127 -22.13 12.09 13.00
C VAL A 127 -23.06 10.97 13.49
N SER A 128 -22.54 9.78 13.78
CA SER A 128 -23.24 8.67 14.45
C SER A 128 -22.26 7.61 14.96
N GLU A 129 -22.36 7.23 16.24
CA GLU A 129 -21.58 6.12 16.82
C GLU A 129 -21.90 4.75 16.19
N ARG A 130 -23.07 4.61 15.52
CA ARG A 130 -23.49 3.34 14.91
C ARG A 130 -22.95 3.10 13.50
N PHE A 131 -22.44 4.13 12.84
CA PHE A 131 -21.98 4.06 11.43
C PHE A 131 -20.57 4.64 11.24
N ALA A 132 -19.81 4.85 12.32
CA ALA A 132 -18.45 5.34 12.25
C ALA A 132 -17.51 4.23 11.75
N ALA A 133 -17.46 4.01 10.44
CA ALA A 133 -16.35 3.33 9.76
C ALA A 133 -15.11 4.24 9.65
N SER A 134 -15.05 5.30 10.48
CA SER A 134 -14.12 6.41 10.37
C SER A 134 -13.40 6.56 11.69
N ALA A 135 -12.09 6.79 11.61
CA ALA A 135 -11.29 6.96 12.80
C ALA A 135 -11.75 8.17 13.64
N THR A 136 -11.48 8.13 14.94
CA THR A 136 -11.93 9.19 15.88
C THR A 136 -11.08 10.47 15.84
N LEU A 137 -9.83 10.36 15.43
CA LEU A 137 -8.83 11.43 15.47
C LEU A 137 -8.13 11.56 14.12
N GLN A 138 -7.77 12.78 13.73
CA GLN A 138 -6.97 13.06 12.54
C GLN A 138 -5.77 13.96 12.83
N TYR A 139 -4.67 13.71 12.13
CA TYR A 139 -3.49 14.56 12.10
C TYR A 139 -3.04 14.73 10.65
N TYR A 140 -2.71 15.97 10.28
CA TYR A 140 -2.17 16.30 8.98
C TYR A 140 -0.82 17.01 9.14
N ALA A 141 0.13 16.65 8.28
CA ALA A 141 1.41 17.34 8.16
C ALA A 141 1.83 17.46 6.70
N VAL A 142 2.44 18.60 6.37
CA VAL A 142 3.15 18.74 5.10
C VAL A 142 4.39 17.87 5.16
N LEU A 143 4.44 16.85 4.30
CA LEU A 143 5.57 15.95 4.16
C LEU A 143 5.90 15.80 2.66
N PRO A 144 6.90 16.52 2.13
CA PRO A 144 7.17 16.54 0.69
C PRO A 144 7.75 15.25 0.11
N SER A 145 8.45 14.45 0.92
CA SER A 145 9.15 13.24 0.48
C SER A 145 9.07 12.11 1.52
N LEU A 146 9.30 10.88 1.05
CA LEU A 146 9.41 9.67 1.87
C LEU A 146 10.87 9.29 2.19
N GLU A 147 11.80 10.24 2.17
CA GLU A 147 13.23 9.98 2.40
C GLU A 147 13.51 9.42 3.81
N ASP A 148 12.91 10.02 4.84
CA ASP A 148 13.01 9.55 6.22
C ASP A 148 12.47 8.12 6.37
N LEU A 149 11.34 7.81 5.70
CA LEU A 149 10.76 6.47 5.69
C LEU A 149 11.68 5.47 4.99
N THR A 150 12.20 5.84 3.82
CA THR A 150 13.12 5.01 3.04
C THR A 150 14.35 4.66 3.86
N THR A 151 14.94 5.67 4.51
CA THR A 151 16.09 5.52 5.41
C THR A 151 15.74 4.62 6.61
N TYR A 152 14.57 4.82 7.22
CA TYR A 152 14.10 3.97 8.32
C TYR A 152 13.97 2.51 7.89
N VAL A 153 13.35 2.23 6.74
CA VAL A 153 13.19 0.86 6.22
C VAL A 153 14.56 0.23 5.95
N GLN A 154 15.46 0.93 5.27
CA GLN A 154 16.81 0.43 4.97
C GLN A 154 17.61 0.12 6.23
N GLN A 155 17.51 0.94 7.29
CA GLN A 155 18.33 0.79 8.49
C GLN A 155 17.73 -0.13 9.55
N LYS A 156 16.39 -0.21 9.66
CA LYS A 156 15.70 -0.90 10.75
C LYS A 156 14.96 -2.15 10.31
N ILE A 157 14.56 -2.24 9.06
CA ILE A 157 13.76 -3.36 8.54
C ILE A 157 14.62 -4.26 7.67
N CYS A 158 15.38 -3.70 6.73
CA CYS A 158 16.25 -4.48 5.87
C CYS A 158 17.43 -5.08 6.63
N SER A 159 17.75 -6.34 6.33
CA SER A 159 19.02 -6.94 6.77
C SER A 159 20.18 -6.30 6.01
N ARG A 160 21.33 -6.12 6.67
CA ARG A 160 22.51 -5.46 6.07
C ARG A 160 23.03 -6.14 4.79
N SER A 161 22.71 -7.41 4.60
CA SER A 161 23.12 -8.21 3.45
C SER A 161 22.08 -8.26 2.32
N SER A 162 20.87 -7.74 2.54
CA SER A 162 19.79 -7.80 1.54
C SER A 162 19.78 -6.55 0.65
N GLN A 163 20.53 -6.61 -0.44
CA GLN A 163 20.51 -5.57 -1.47
C GLN A 163 19.10 -5.41 -2.07
N GLU A 164 18.37 -6.52 -2.23
CA GLU A 164 17.00 -6.54 -2.77
C GLU A 164 16.01 -5.76 -1.88
N CYS A 165 16.12 -5.90 -0.56
CA CYS A 165 15.31 -5.11 0.38
C CYS A 165 15.67 -3.63 0.30
N SER A 166 16.98 -3.31 0.24
CA SER A 166 17.43 -1.91 0.13
C SER A 166 16.94 -1.25 -1.15
N THR A 167 17.04 -1.93 -2.30
CA THR A 167 16.53 -1.45 -3.59
C THR A 167 15.00 -1.31 -3.57
N SER A 168 14.30 -2.26 -2.96
CA SER A 168 12.85 -2.18 -2.75
C SER A 168 12.47 -0.94 -1.92
N ALA A 169 13.23 -0.64 -0.86
CA ALA A 169 12.98 0.54 -0.03
C ALA A 169 13.17 1.84 -0.81
N THR A 170 14.22 1.93 -1.65
CA THR A 170 14.44 3.13 -2.50
C THR A 170 13.29 3.40 -3.47
N SER A 171 12.54 2.37 -3.90
CA SER A 171 11.36 2.57 -4.77
C SER A 171 10.22 3.38 -4.10
N LEU A 172 10.26 3.54 -2.77
CA LEU A 172 9.30 4.37 -2.04
C LEU A 172 9.46 5.86 -2.38
N GLU A 173 10.67 6.32 -2.74
CA GLU A 173 10.92 7.74 -3.04
C GLU A 173 10.20 8.22 -4.31
N SER A 174 9.92 7.31 -5.23
CA SER A 174 9.19 7.60 -6.47
C SER A 174 7.70 7.29 -6.39
N ALA A 175 7.19 6.87 -5.22
CA ALA A 175 5.77 6.57 -5.06
C ALA A 175 4.90 7.82 -5.21
N ASP A 176 3.70 7.63 -5.73
CA ASP A 176 2.68 8.68 -5.87
C ASP A 176 1.78 8.74 -4.64
N TYR A 177 1.45 7.58 -4.05
CA TYR A 177 0.90 7.49 -2.70
C TYR A 177 1.41 6.26 -1.95
N LEU A 178 1.32 6.34 -0.62
CA LEU A 178 1.62 5.27 0.33
C LEU A 178 0.49 5.23 1.35
N ASP A 179 -0.12 4.06 1.54
CA ASP A 179 -1.10 3.82 2.59
C ASP A 179 -0.59 2.74 3.55
N ILE A 180 -0.77 2.97 4.85
CA ILE A 180 -0.50 2.01 5.92
C ILE A 180 -1.76 1.88 6.74
N ASP A 181 -2.38 0.72 6.71
CA ASP A 181 -3.63 0.43 7.39
C ASP A 181 -3.42 -0.66 8.44
N PHE A 182 -4.01 -0.44 9.61
CA PHE A 182 -4.10 -1.43 10.67
C PHE A 182 -5.44 -1.31 11.37
N ASP A 183 -6.07 -2.46 11.61
CA ASP A 183 -7.24 -2.56 12.44
C ASP A 183 -7.09 -3.70 13.46
N ALA A 184 -7.66 -3.50 14.65
CA ALA A 184 -7.53 -4.44 15.75
C ALA A 184 -8.35 -5.73 15.54
N ILE A 185 -9.24 -5.79 14.55
CA ILE A 185 -10.05 -6.98 14.26
C ILE A 185 -9.23 -7.96 13.43
N SER A 186 -8.63 -7.49 12.34
CA SER A 186 -7.77 -8.29 11.46
C SER A 186 -6.41 -8.59 12.09
N GLN A 187 -5.95 -7.76 13.04
CA GLN A 187 -4.61 -7.83 13.64
C GLN A 187 -3.50 -7.90 12.56
N ALA A 188 -3.72 -7.24 11.43
CA ALA A 188 -2.81 -7.20 10.30
C ALA A 188 -2.44 -5.76 9.95
N LEU A 189 -1.15 -5.54 9.68
CA LEU A 189 -0.66 -4.29 9.10
C LEU A 189 -0.59 -4.48 7.58
N VAL A 190 -1.31 -3.63 6.86
CA VAL A 190 -1.31 -3.59 5.39
C VAL A 190 -0.56 -2.33 4.96
N ILE A 191 0.35 -2.47 4.01
CA ILE A 191 1.08 -1.35 3.40
C ILE A 191 0.82 -1.41 1.90
N ASN A 192 0.30 -0.34 1.32
CA ASN A 192 0.10 -0.19 -0.12
C ASN A 192 1.02 0.92 -0.63
N VAL A 193 1.82 0.61 -1.64
CA VAL A 193 2.68 1.57 -2.35
C VAL A 193 2.20 1.63 -3.78
N PHE A 194 1.91 2.83 -4.27
CA PHE A 194 1.39 3.02 -5.61
C PHE A 194 2.26 3.92 -6.46
N HIS A 195 2.40 3.51 -7.71
CA HIS A 195 3.05 4.24 -8.78
C HIS A 195 2.06 4.33 -9.94
N ALA A 196 1.58 5.54 -10.23
CA ALA A 196 0.66 5.80 -11.32
C ALA A 196 1.29 5.57 -12.70
N THR A 197 2.60 5.80 -12.78
CA THR A 197 3.39 5.65 -14.00
C THR A 197 4.69 4.90 -13.73
N PRO A 198 5.25 4.19 -14.73
CA PRO A 198 6.56 3.57 -14.61
C PRO A 198 7.68 4.60 -14.36
N PRO A 199 8.83 4.18 -13.79
CA PRO A 199 9.93 5.09 -13.45
C PRO A 199 10.65 5.67 -14.68
N ASN A 200 10.46 5.10 -15.87
CA ASN A 200 11.03 5.57 -17.12
C ASN A 200 10.07 5.33 -18.29
N LEU A 201 10.34 5.98 -19.43
CA LEU A 201 9.53 5.86 -20.65
C LEU A 201 9.48 4.44 -21.21
N GLY A 202 10.44 3.59 -20.88
CA GLY A 202 10.51 2.19 -21.33
C GLY A 202 9.53 1.26 -20.61
N GLY A 203 8.87 1.71 -19.53
CA GLY A 203 7.92 0.89 -18.78
C GLY A 203 8.58 0.09 -17.65
N TRP A 204 7.78 -0.73 -16.97
CA TRP A 204 8.28 -1.63 -15.94
C TRP A 204 9.08 -2.76 -16.57
N THR A 205 10.34 -2.86 -16.18
CA THR A 205 11.20 -4.01 -16.51
C THR A 205 11.81 -4.52 -15.21
N GLU A 206 11.23 -5.58 -14.65
CA GLU A 206 11.66 -6.12 -13.36
C GLU A 206 11.47 -7.64 -13.30
N LYS A 207 12.29 -8.26 -12.44
CA LYS A 207 12.16 -9.67 -12.06
C LYS A 207 11.59 -9.73 -10.65
N ILE A 208 10.34 -10.14 -10.55
CA ILE A 208 9.63 -10.33 -9.29
C ILE A 208 9.94 -11.74 -8.80
N SER A 209 10.50 -11.85 -7.61
CA SER A 209 10.82 -13.12 -6.97
C SER A 209 10.49 -13.07 -5.49
N LYS A 210 10.43 -14.23 -4.85
CA LYS A 210 10.10 -14.32 -3.43
C LYS A 210 11.30 -13.90 -2.59
N LEU A 211 11.10 -12.90 -1.72
CA LEU A 211 12.12 -12.46 -0.75
C LEU A 211 12.37 -13.50 0.35
N ASP A 212 11.35 -14.31 0.69
CA ASP A 212 11.43 -15.39 1.66
C ASP A 212 10.69 -16.63 1.13
N ARG A 213 11.19 -17.83 1.47
CA ARG A 213 10.61 -19.11 1.09
C ARG A 213 9.16 -19.25 1.57
N PHE A 214 8.83 -18.66 2.72
CA PHE A 214 7.50 -18.72 3.32
C PHE A 214 6.59 -17.55 2.92
N ALA A 215 7.09 -16.55 2.20
CA ALA A 215 6.25 -15.47 1.70
C ALA A 215 5.33 -16.00 0.60
N LYS A 216 4.08 -15.53 0.56
CA LYS A 216 3.19 -15.76 -0.59
C LYS A 216 3.20 -14.50 -1.45
N VAL A 217 3.57 -14.62 -2.72
CA VAL A 217 3.64 -13.51 -3.68
C VAL A 217 2.63 -13.78 -4.79
N GLU A 218 1.62 -12.94 -4.87
CA GLU A 218 0.61 -12.94 -5.92
C GLU A 218 0.91 -11.77 -6.87
N VAL A 219 0.92 -12.03 -8.18
CA VAL A 219 1.10 -11.00 -9.18
C VAL A 219 -0.09 -10.98 -10.13
N GLY A 220 -0.73 -9.82 -10.25
CA GLY A 220 -1.84 -9.58 -11.16
C GLY A 220 -1.47 -8.55 -12.21
N ILE A 221 -1.85 -8.79 -13.46
CA ILE A 221 -1.74 -7.84 -14.57
C ILE A 221 -3.12 -7.72 -15.16
N LEU A 222 -3.77 -6.59 -14.89
CA LEU A 222 -5.19 -6.40 -15.14
C LEU A 222 -5.42 -5.15 -15.99
N ALA A 223 -6.56 -5.12 -16.64
CA ALA A 223 -7.10 -3.99 -17.38
C ALA A 223 -8.53 -3.71 -16.91
N PRO A 224 -8.97 -2.44 -16.94
CA PRO A 224 -10.38 -2.10 -16.87
C PRO A 224 -11.15 -2.78 -18.02
N GLU A 225 -12.21 -3.50 -17.67
CA GLU A 225 -13.18 -4.02 -18.64
C GLU A 225 -14.44 -3.14 -18.62
N SER A 226 -15.19 -3.13 -19.72
CA SER A 226 -16.49 -2.49 -19.76
C SER A 226 -17.42 -3.14 -18.71
N PRO A 227 -17.92 -2.37 -17.74
CA PRO A 227 -18.84 -2.90 -16.74
C PRO A 227 -20.18 -3.23 -17.39
N LYS A 228 -20.90 -4.22 -16.85
CA LYS A 228 -22.23 -4.59 -17.37
C LYS A 228 -23.32 -3.66 -16.84
N GLN A 229 -23.10 -3.10 -15.65
CA GLN A 229 -23.98 -2.14 -15.00
C GLN A 229 -23.21 -0.86 -14.63
N PRO A 230 -23.83 0.32 -14.65
CA PRO A 230 -23.17 1.59 -14.29
C PRO A 230 -22.49 1.62 -12.91
N GLU A 231 -23.02 0.85 -11.97
CA GLU A 231 -22.57 0.71 -10.58
C GLU A 231 -21.49 -0.36 -10.38
N GLU A 232 -21.03 -1.01 -11.44
CA GLU A 232 -19.99 -2.03 -11.39
C GLU A 232 -18.63 -1.48 -11.80
N LEU A 233 -17.58 -1.99 -11.15
CA LEU A 233 -16.21 -1.98 -11.65
C LEU A 233 -15.86 -3.38 -12.13
N SER A 234 -15.45 -3.51 -13.38
CA SER A 234 -14.98 -4.76 -13.96
C SER A 234 -13.50 -4.68 -14.29
N LEU A 235 -12.74 -5.65 -13.81
CA LEU A 235 -11.32 -5.83 -14.12
C LEU A 235 -11.10 -7.24 -14.69
N GLY A 236 -10.32 -7.33 -15.76
CA GLY A 236 -9.94 -8.59 -16.38
C GLY A 236 -8.44 -8.64 -16.65
N GLY A 237 -7.85 -9.82 -16.71
CA GLY A 237 -6.43 -9.98 -17.04
C GLY A 237 -5.85 -11.29 -16.55
N PHE A 238 -4.62 -11.27 -16.08
CA PHE A 238 -3.87 -12.43 -15.66
C PHE A 238 -3.51 -12.35 -14.18
N LEU A 239 -3.58 -13.49 -13.50
CA LEU A 239 -3.16 -13.67 -12.11
C LEU A 239 -2.22 -14.87 -12.02
N THR A 240 -1.19 -14.75 -11.21
CA THR A 240 -0.27 -15.85 -10.91
C THR A 240 0.21 -15.78 -9.47
N VAL A 241 0.33 -16.92 -8.82
CA VAL A 241 0.95 -17.06 -7.50
C VAL A 241 2.29 -17.77 -7.67
N LEU A 242 3.38 -17.09 -7.28
CA LEU A 242 4.73 -17.65 -7.41
C LEU A 242 4.89 -18.93 -6.55
N ASP A 243 5.59 -19.94 -7.07
CA ASP A 243 5.74 -21.31 -6.54
C ASP A 243 4.47 -22.17 -6.50
N GLU A 244 3.28 -21.63 -6.74
CA GLU A 244 2.02 -22.40 -6.79
C GLU A 244 1.56 -22.64 -8.24
N ASP A 245 1.66 -21.61 -9.08
CA ASP A 245 1.20 -21.67 -10.46
C ASP A 245 2.35 -21.90 -11.45
N SER A 246 2.16 -22.87 -12.35
CA SER A 246 3.10 -23.11 -13.46
C SER A 246 2.91 -22.15 -14.65
N LYS A 247 1.78 -21.45 -14.70
CA LYS A 247 1.41 -20.47 -15.75
C LYS A 247 0.44 -19.43 -15.19
N ALA A 248 0.44 -18.24 -15.78
CA ALA A 248 -0.56 -17.22 -15.44
C ALA A 248 -1.97 -17.67 -15.87
N THR A 249 -2.93 -17.51 -14.98
CA THR A 249 -4.33 -17.90 -15.21
C THR A 249 -5.16 -16.66 -15.53
N PHE A 250 -6.08 -16.76 -16.49
CA PHE A 250 -7.00 -15.68 -16.80
C PHE A 250 -7.95 -15.44 -15.62
N TYR A 251 -8.08 -14.18 -15.22
CA TYR A 251 -8.85 -13.72 -14.08
C TYR A 251 -9.81 -12.61 -14.51
N ARG A 252 -11.06 -12.70 -14.07
CA ARG A 252 -12.07 -11.65 -14.24
C ARG A 252 -12.79 -11.43 -12.92
N ARG A 253 -12.88 -10.17 -12.49
CA ARG A 253 -13.59 -9.78 -11.27
C ARG A 253 -14.53 -8.62 -11.57
N GLN A 254 -15.76 -8.75 -11.05
CA GLN A 254 -16.74 -7.68 -11.02
C GLN A 254 -17.00 -7.30 -9.56
N VAL A 255 -17.03 -6.01 -9.27
CA VAL A 255 -17.30 -5.48 -7.93
C VAL A 255 -18.38 -4.40 -8.05
N SER A 256 -19.48 -4.58 -7.34
CA SER A 256 -20.53 -3.55 -7.21
C SER A 256 -20.06 -2.47 -6.23
N ILE A 257 -20.26 -1.19 -6.57
CA ILE A 257 -19.78 -0.05 -5.79
C ILE A 257 -20.80 0.37 -4.70
N LEU A 258 -22.05 -0.11 -4.77
CA LEU A 258 -23.09 0.24 -3.79
C LEU A 258 -22.89 -0.51 -2.45
N PRO A 259 -22.99 0.17 -1.30
CA PRO A 259 -23.22 -0.52 -0.04
C PRO A 259 -24.59 -1.21 -0.14
N TYR A 260 -24.67 -2.45 0.33
CA TYR A 260 -25.93 -3.21 0.39
C TYR A 260 -27.06 -2.33 1.00
N ASP A 261 -28.14 -2.13 0.24
CA ASP A 261 -29.41 -1.57 0.75
C ASP A 261 -30.03 -2.49 1.82
#